data_AF-A0A5D4GX89-F1
#
_entry.id   AF-A0A5D4GX89-F1
#
_cell.length_a   1.000
_cell.length_b   1.000
_cell.length_c   1.000
_cell.angle_alpha   90.00
_cell.angle_beta   90.00
_cell.angle_gamma   90.00
#
_symmetry.space_group_name_H-M   'P 1'
#
loop_
_entity.id
_entity.type
_entity.pdbx_description
1 polymer ?
#
loop_
_entity_poly.entity_id
_entity_poly.type
_entity_poly.pdbx_seq_one_letter_code
_entity_poly.pdbx_strand_id
1 'polypeptide(L)'
;MKKLILSTVLMFIATLIMAQTVPDLKGVYTTKKGDINIVWMFIDGYSSQTTYKDNAYVSTFGGPYTYQDGSLNVQVEYNDIHANTIGQTKSFALTANADGLLEQSGQAWKKEAAKTQDLDGLWRITGRKQGNDVVQIHQSGTRKTIKLLVDGYFQWMAIDPGAKTFSGTGGGHYTFTDGKYSEHILFFSRDSSRIGAELNFDGALKDGAWHHSGLSSKGDPIYEIWSRDNK
;
A
#
# COMPACT_ATOMS: atom_id res chain seq x y z
N MET A 1 -45.64 64.24 -11.65
CA MET A 1 -45.45 63.02 -10.83
C MET A 1 -44.40 62.16 -11.49
N LYS A 2 -43.24 62.02 -10.86
CA LYS A 2 -42.03 61.33 -11.36
C LYS A 2 -42.23 59.81 -11.27
N LYS A 3 -41.83 59.05 -12.29
CA LYS A 3 -41.59 57.60 -12.17
C LYS A 3 -40.21 57.31 -12.77
N LEU A 4 -39.24 57.16 -11.88
CA LEU A 4 -37.89 56.70 -12.17
C LEU A 4 -37.96 55.16 -12.20
N ILE A 5 -37.79 54.54 -13.36
CA ILE A 5 -37.67 53.08 -13.46
C ILE A 5 -36.20 52.74 -13.25
N LEU A 6 -35.87 52.28 -12.04
CA LEU A 6 -34.55 51.78 -11.67
C LEU A 6 -34.45 50.33 -12.16
N SER A 7 -33.73 50.11 -13.26
CA SER A 7 -33.45 48.77 -13.78
C SER A 7 -32.22 48.21 -13.06
N THR A 8 -32.44 47.36 -12.06
CA THR A 8 -31.38 46.65 -11.35
C THR A 8 -30.89 45.49 -12.20
N VAL A 9 -29.75 45.66 -12.87
CA VAL A 9 -29.03 44.57 -13.55
C VAL A 9 -28.35 43.73 -12.47
N LEU A 10 -28.88 42.54 -12.20
CA LEU A 10 -28.30 41.57 -11.29
C LEU A 10 -27.20 40.80 -12.03
N MET A 11 -25.94 41.19 -11.81
CA MET A 11 -24.77 40.47 -12.33
C MET A 11 -24.62 39.14 -11.55
N PHE A 12 -25.08 38.04 -12.14
CA PHE A 12 -24.76 36.69 -11.66
C PHE A 12 -23.28 36.42 -11.95
N ILE A 13 -22.41 36.69 -10.97
CA ILE A 13 -21.03 36.20 -11.00
C ILE A 13 -21.11 34.70 -10.68
N ALA A 14 -21.12 33.86 -11.72
CA ALA A 14 -20.92 32.44 -11.58
C ALA A 14 -19.49 32.20 -11.12
N THR A 15 -19.29 32.01 -9.81
CA THR A 15 -18.03 31.48 -9.29
C THR A 15 -17.92 30.04 -9.76
N LEU A 16 -17.16 29.83 -10.83
CA LEU A 16 -16.67 28.52 -11.21
C LEU A 16 -15.77 28.03 -10.08
N ILE A 17 -16.33 27.27 -9.15
CA ILE A 17 -15.55 26.47 -8.20
C ILE A 17 -14.85 25.42 -9.06
N MET A 18 -13.59 25.70 -9.44
CA MET A 18 -12.69 24.68 -9.92
C MET A 18 -12.51 23.70 -8.77
N ALA A 19 -13.27 22.60 -8.78
CA ALA A 19 -12.97 21.46 -7.94
C ALA A 19 -11.57 20.99 -8.36
N GLN A 20 -10.55 21.33 -7.58
CA GLN A 20 -9.23 20.76 -7.76
C GLN A 20 -9.39 19.27 -7.50
N THR A 21 -9.29 18.47 -8.56
CA THR A 21 -9.24 17.01 -8.43
C THR A 21 -8.04 16.70 -7.54
N VAL A 22 -8.28 16.19 -6.34
CA VAL A 22 -7.22 15.69 -5.47
C VAL A 22 -6.44 14.64 -6.27
N PRO A 23 -5.13 14.82 -6.48
CA PRO A 23 -4.33 13.84 -7.22
C PRO A 23 -4.44 12.47 -6.56
N ASP A 24 -4.86 11.47 -7.32
CA ASP A 24 -4.84 10.08 -6.87
C ASP A 24 -3.38 9.63 -6.77
N LEU A 25 -2.94 9.37 -5.54
CA LEU A 25 -1.60 8.85 -5.27
C LEU A 25 -1.47 7.37 -5.58
N LYS A 26 -2.52 6.65 -6.03
CA LYS A 26 -2.42 5.24 -6.39
C LYS A 26 -1.21 4.98 -7.30
N GLY A 27 -0.41 4.01 -6.88
CA GLY A 27 0.74 3.52 -7.62
C GLY A 27 1.95 3.24 -6.73
N VAL A 28 3.09 3.09 -7.40
CA VAL A 28 4.38 2.83 -6.76
C VAL A 28 5.34 3.96 -7.08
N TYR A 29 6.02 4.43 -6.04
CA TYR A 29 7.00 5.50 -6.14
C TYR A 29 8.32 5.03 -5.58
N THR A 30 9.41 5.29 -6.30
CA THR A 30 10.74 4.83 -5.91
C THR A 30 11.72 5.99 -5.81
N THR A 31 12.71 5.81 -4.95
CA THR A 31 13.91 6.65 -4.93
C THR A 31 15.12 5.82 -4.55
N LYS A 32 16.29 6.27 -4.95
CA LYS A 32 17.55 5.59 -4.68
C LYS A 32 18.59 6.58 -4.16
N LYS A 33 19.30 6.21 -3.09
CA LYS A 33 20.39 6.98 -2.51
C LYS A 33 21.59 6.06 -2.29
N GLY A 34 22.53 6.07 -3.23
CA GLY A 34 23.65 5.14 -3.23
C GLY A 34 23.17 3.69 -3.39
N ASP A 35 23.46 2.84 -2.41
CA ASP A 35 23.04 1.42 -2.35
C ASP A 35 21.66 1.22 -1.70
N ILE A 36 21.02 2.29 -1.25
CA ILE A 36 19.71 2.24 -0.59
C ILE A 36 18.62 2.48 -1.63
N ASN A 37 17.73 1.50 -1.77
CA ASN A 37 16.49 1.58 -2.52
C ASN A 37 15.34 1.88 -1.54
N ILE A 38 14.44 2.78 -1.91
CA ILE A 38 13.22 3.07 -1.14
C ILE A 38 12.03 2.93 -2.09
N VAL A 39 11.05 2.14 -1.68
CA VAL A 39 9.76 1.98 -2.38
C VAL A 39 8.64 2.51 -1.50
N TRP A 40 7.71 3.26 -2.10
CA TRP A 40 6.51 3.76 -1.45
C TRP A 40 5.30 3.36 -2.28
N MET A 41 4.51 2.43 -1.74
CA MET A 41 3.31 1.89 -2.37
C MET A 41 2.08 2.59 -1.82
N PHE A 42 1.15 2.96 -2.71
CA PHE A 42 -0.15 3.55 -2.36
C PHE A 42 -1.25 2.80 -3.10
N ILE A 43 -2.17 2.22 -2.34
CA ILE A 43 -3.32 1.51 -2.92
C ILE A 43 -4.44 1.44 -1.89
N ASP A 44 -5.68 1.60 -2.34
CA ASP A 44 -6.89 1.52 -1.51
C ASP A 44 -6.78 2.35 -0.21
N GLY A 45 -6.27 3.58 -0.29
CA GLY A 45 -6.14 4.48 0.87
C GLY A 45 -5.10 4.03 1.91
N TYR A 46 -4.26 3.06 1.60
CA TYR A 46 -3.17 2.58 2.45
C TYR A 46 -1.81 2.82 1.81
N SER A 47 -0.85 3.21 2.64
CA SER A 47 0.51 3.50 2.22
C SER A 47 1.51 2.59 2.92
N SER A 48 2.56 2.19 2.21
CA SER A 48 3.70 1.48 2.78
C SER A 48 5.00 1.99 2.19
N GLN A 49 5.90 2.49 3.03
CA GLN A 49 7.25 2.88 2.63
C GLN A 49 8.25 1.88 3.20
N THR A 50 9.04 1.26 2.32
CA THR A 50 10.08 0.29 2.69
C THR A 50 11.43 0.68 2.13
N THR A 51 12.43 0.62 3.01
CA THR A 51 13.84 0.86 2.70
C THR A 51 14.57 -0.47 2.70
N TYR A 52 15.38 -0.71 1.66
CA TYR A 52 16.17 -1.92 1.52
C TYR A 52 17.43 -1.67 0.68
N LYS A 53 18.38 -2.59 0.75
CA LYS A 53 19.55 -2.71 -0.12
C LYS A 53 19.41 -3.98 -0.95
N ASP A 54 20.25 -4.14 -1.97
CA ASP A 54 20.21 -5.29 -2.88
C ASP A 54 20.27 -6.66 -2.17
N ASN A 55 20.79 -6.72 -0.94
CA ASN A 55 20.94 -7.94 -0.14
C ASN A 55 20.46 -7.81 1.32
N ALA A 56 19.74 -6.73 1.66
CA ALA A 56 19.32 -6.50 3.04
C ALA A 56 18.04 -5.68 3.14
N TYR A 57 17.13 -6.12 4.00
CA TYR A 57 16.05 -5.28 4.51
C TYR A 57 16.61 -4.21 5.48
N VAL A 58 16.05 -2.99 5.47
CA VAL A 58 16.48 -1.90 6.39
C VAL A 58 15.36 -1.47 7.33
N SER A 59 14.21 -1.03 6.81
CA SER A 59 13.11 -0.53 7.65
C SER A 59 11.80 -0.43 6.86
N THR A 60 10.68 -0.37 7.58
CA THR A 60 9.36 -0.12 7.00
C THR A 60 8.46 0.66 7.94
N PHE A 61 7.65 1.55 7.37
CA PHE A 61 6.52 2.13 8.09
C PHE A 61 5.36 2.35 7.12
N GLY A 62 4.15 2.37 7.66
CA GLY A 62 2.97 2.55 6.84
C GLY A 62 1.69 2.61 7.64
N GLY A 63 0.60 2.75 6.90
CA GLY A 63 -0.73 2.94 7.43
C GLY A 63 -1.68 3.63 6.46
N PRO A 64 -2.95 3.81 6.86
CA PRO A 64 -3.92 4.59 6.10
C PRO A 64 -3.41 6.00 5.83
N TYR A 65 -3.69 6.53 4.63
CA TYR A 65 -3.24 7.86 4.25
C TYR A 65 -4.37 8.75 3.72
N THR A 66 -4.16 10.05 3.83
CA THR A 66 -4.91 11.07 3.09
C THR A 66 -3.91 12.00 2.40
N TYR A 67 -4.29 12.53 1.25
CA TYR A 67 -3.52 13.56 0.56
C TYR A 67 -4.43 14.73 0.22
N GLN A 68 -4.12 15.90 0.73
CA GLN A 68 -4.89 17.12 0.50
C GLN A 68 -3.98 18.33 0.62
N ASP A 69 -4.16 19.32 -0.26
CA ASP A 69 -3.47 20.63 -0.20
C ASP A 69 -1.95 20.53 -0.10
N GLY A 70 -1.34 19.56 -0.82
CA GLY A 70 0.11 19.33 -0.81
C GLY A 70 0.65 18.68 0.47
N SER A 71 -0.23 18.09 1.29
CA SER A 71 0.11 17.40 2.53
C SER A 71 -0.37 15.95 2.48
N LEU A 72 0.58 15.02 2.50
CA LEU A 72 0.33 13.59 2.69
C LEU A 72 0.38 13.29 4.18
N ASN A 73 -0.71 12.77 4.74
CA ASN A 73 -0.82 12.40 6.15
C ASN A 73 -1.00 10.89 6.27
N VAL A 74 -0.08 10.21 6.95
CA VAL A 74 -0.11 8.76 7.18
C VAL A 74 -0.42 8.50 8.65
N GLN A 75 -1.51 7.79 8.94
CA GLN A 75 -1.81 7.28 10.28
C GLN A 75 -0.96 6.04 10.55
N VAL A 76 0.11 6.16 11.33
CA VAL A 76 1.12 5.12 11.46
C VAL A 76 0.56 3.91 12.22
N GLU A 77 0.36 2.81 11.51
CA GLU A 77 -0.06 1.53 12.08
C GLU A 77 1.12 0.62 12.43
N TYR A 78 2.25 0.81 11.74
CA TYR A 78 3.50 0.15 12.04
C TYR A 78 4.68 1.04 11.66
N ASN A 79 5.75 0.93 12.45
CA ASN A 79 7.06 1.48 12.18
C ASN A 79 8.05 0.61 12.94
N ASP A 80 8.80 -0.21 12.23
CA ASP A 80 9.59 -1.29 12.83
C ASP A 80 10.83 -0.79 13.59
N ILE A 81 11.35 0.38 13.20
CA ILE A 81 12.50 1.02 13.85
C ILE A 81 12.10 2.10 14.87
N HIS A 82 10.87 2.63 14.80
CA HIS A 82 10.35 3.66 15.71
C HIS A 82 8.94 3.34 16.22
N ALA A 83 8.81 2.28 17.03
CA ALA A 83 7.53 1.82 17.58
C ALA A 83 6.76 2.88 18.39
N ASN A 84 7.45 3.89 18.95
CA ASN A 84 6.82 5.01 19.65
C ASN A 84 5.96 5.89 18.72
N THR A 85 6.20 5.86 17.41
CA THR A 85 5.40 6.60 16.41
C THR A 85 4.08 5.92 16.06
N ILE A 86 3.89 4.64 16.43
CA ILE A 86 2.65 3.92 16.16
C ILE A 86 1.47 4.56 16.91
N GLY A 87 0.40 4.84 16.18
CA GLY A 87 -0.78 5.57 16.62
C GLY A 87 -0.70 7.09 16.42
N GLN A 88 0.39 7.60 15.83
CA GLN A 88 0.54 9.03 15.51
C GLN A 88 0.34 9.27 14.00
N THR A 89 0.04 10.51 13.63
CA THR A 89 0.06 10.95 12.24
C THR A 89 1.45 11.42 11.84
N LYS A 90 1.99 10.89 10.74
CA LYS A 90 3.21 11.39 10.10
C LYS A 90 2.84 12.17 8.84
N SER A 91 3.23 13.43 8.77
CA SER A 91 2.90 14.34 7.66
C SER A 91 4.11 14.60 6.78
N PHE A 92 3.88 14.62 5.46
CA PHE A 92 4.86 14.95 4.44
C PHE A 92 4.32 16.07 3.58
N ALA A 93 5.05 17.19 3.53
CA ALA A 93 4.75 18.26 2.60
C ALA A 93 5.35 17.90 1.24
N LEU A 94 4.50 17.58 0.27
CA LEU A 94 4.92 17.14 -1.05
C LEU A 94 3.96 17.61 -2.14
N THR A 95 4.47 17.70 -3.36
CA THR A 95 3.67 17.91 -4.56
C THR A 95 3.62 16.61 -5.35
N ALA A 96 2.45 16.28 -5.88
CA ALA A 96 2.24 15.14 -6.77
C ALA A 96 1.98 15.63 -8.18
N ASN A 97 2.65 15.03 -9.17
CA ASN A 97 2.44 15.28 -10.59
C ASN A 97 2.44 13.94 -11.36
N ALA A 98 2.36 14.01 -12.69
CA ALA A 98 2.33 12.81 -13.52
C ALA A 98 3.61 11.96 -13.42
N ASP A 99 4.76 12.60 -13.18
CA ASP A 99 6.08 11.97 -13.19
C ASP A 99 6.51 11.43 -11.82
N GLY A 100 5.86 11.88 -10.73
CA GLY A 100 6.30 11.53 -9.39
C GLY A 100 5.79 12.39 -8.24
N LEU A 101 6.49 12.28 -7.12
CA LEU A 101 6.31 13.13 -5.94
C LEU A 101 7.58 13.96 -5.71
N LEU A 102 7.43 15.19 -5.27
CA LEU A 102 8.54 16.03 -4.82
C LEU A 102 8.22 16.57 -3.43
N GLU A 103 8.96 16.11 -2.43
CA GLU A 103 8.89 16.65 -1.07
C GLU A 103 9.50 18.05 -1.00
N GLN A 104 8.99 18.88 -0.11
CA GLN A 104 9.59 20.19 0.20
C GLN A 104 11.03 20.09 0.74
N SER A 105 11.40 18.93 1.28
CA SER A 105 12.77 18.59 1.68
C SER A 105 13.74 18.50 0.50
N GLY A 106 13.24 18.46 -0.74
CA GLY A 106 13.99 18.22 -1.97
C GLY A 106 14.07 16.73 -2.36
N GLN A 107 13.50 15.82 -1.56
CA GLN A 107 13.43 14.40 -1.93
C GLN A 107 12.45 14.21 -3.08
N ALA A 108 12.98 13.79 -4.22
CA ALA A 108 12.18 13.39 -5.38
C ALA A 108 11.90 11.89 -5.35
N TRP A 109 10.70 11.52 -5.80
CA TRP A 109 10.22 10.15 -5.96
C TRP A 109 9.75 9.97 -7.39
N LYS A 110 10.30 8.97 -8.08
CA LYS A 110 9.87 8.61 -9.43
C LYS A 110 8.61 7.76 -9.35
N LYS A 111 7.57 8.10 -10.11
CA LYS A 111 6.42 7.19 -10.29
C LYS A 111 6.82 6.04 -11.21
N GLU A 112 6.59 4.81 -10.79
CA GLU A 112 6.82 3.64 -11.65
C GLU A 112 5.69 3.46 -12.67
N ALA A 113 6.00 2.78 -13.76
CA ALA A 113 5.02 2.52 -14.82
C ALA A 113 3.87 1.67 -14.28
N ALA A 114 2.64 2.07 -14.60
CA ALA A 114 1.46 1.31 -14.21
C ALA A 114 1.49 -0.10 -14.82
N LYS A 115 1.18 -1.10 -14.00
CA LYS A 115 1.10 -2.51 -14.40
C LYS A 115 -0.05 -3.18 -13.66
N THR A 116 -1.25 -2.68 -13.96
CA THR A 116 -2.50 -3.12 -13.34
C THR A 116 -2.76 -4.60 -13.57
N GLN A 117 -3.10 -5.32 -12.50
CA GLN A 117 -3.42 -6.74 -12.50
C GLN A 117 -4.66 -7.00 -11.62
N ASP A 118 -5.30 -8.15 -11.79
CA ASP A 118 -6.56 -8.46 -11.09
C ASP A 118 -6.41 -8.51 -9.55
N LEU A 119 -5.20 -8.78 -9.06
CA LEU A 119 -4.90 -8.79 -7.63
C LEU A 119 -4.53 -7.42 -7.05
N ASP A 120 -4.42 -6.36 -7.85
CA ASP A 120 -4.13 -5.02 -7.32
C ASP A 120 -5.11 -4.65 -6.21
N GLY A 121 -4.58 -4.24 -5.06
CA GLY A 121 -5.27 -3.66 -3.92
C GLY A 121 -4.74 -4.11 -2.56
N LEU A 122 -5.49 -3.74 -1.53
CA LEU A 122 -5.20 -4.06 -0.13
C LEU A 122 -5.99 -5.29 0.31
N TRP A 123 -5.25 -6.32 0.71
CA TRP A 123 -5.79 -7.61 1.13
C TRP A 123 -5.46 -7.89 2.58
N ARG A 124 -6.35 -8.58 3.29
CA ARG A 124 -6.16 -9.10 4.64
C ARG A 124 -6.41 -10.59 4.66
N ILE A 125 -5.57 -11.34 5.35
CA ILE A 125 -5.77 -12.79 5.49
C ILE A 125 -7.00 -13.06 6.38
N THR A 126 -7.94 -13.84 5.87
CA THR A 126 -9.23 -14.15 6.51
C THR A 126 -9.42 -15.62 6.78
N GLY A 127 -8.70 -16.49 6.06
CA GLY A 127 -8.71 -17.92 6.30
C GLY A 127 -7.38 -18.56 6.00
N ARG A 128 -7.15 -19.74 6.58
CA ARG A 128 -5.99 -20.58 6.26
C ARG A 128 -6.32 -22.05 6.50
N LYS A 129 -5.59 -22.94 5.85
CA LYS A 129 -5.69 -24.38 6.12
C LYS A 129 -4.97 -24.74 7.43
N GLN A 130 -5.62 -25.56 8.26
CA GLN A 130 -5.05 -26.23 9.42
C GLN A 130 -5.39 -27.72 9.34
N GLY A 131 -4.37 -28.56 9.18
CA GLY A 131 -4.59 -29.97 8.84
C GLY A 131 -5.31 -30.07 7.50
N ASN A 132 -6.50 -30.66 7.49
CA ASN A 132 -7.33 -30.78 6.27
C ASN A 132 -8.40 -29.70 6.14
N ASP A 133 -8.66 -28.93 7.21
CA ASP A 133 -9.77 -27.99 7.26
C ASP A 133 -9.32 -26.55 6.98
N VAL A 134 -10.19 -25.75 6.38
CA VAL A 134 -10.00 -24.31 6.28
C VAL A 134 -10.60 -23.67 7.53
N VAL A 135 -9.76 -23.02 8.32
CA VAL A 135 -10.18 -22.28 9.50
C VAL A 135 -10.23 -20.78 9.20
N GLN A 136 -11.26 -20.12 9.73
CA GLN A 136 -11.36 -18.66 9.66
C GLN A 136 -10.42 -18.03 10.68
N ILE A 137 -9.76 -16.94 10.28
CA ILE A 137 -8.92 -16.12 11.13
C ILE A 137 -9.81 -15.01 11.67
N HIS A 138 -9.90 -14.89 13.00
CA HIS A 138 -10.69 -13.82 13.59
C HIS A 138 -10.13 -12.45 13.18
N GLN A 139 -11.02 -11.49 12.97
CA GLN A 139 -10.65 -10.14 12.56
C GLN A 139 -10.83 -9.11 13.68
N SER A 140 -11.18 -9.55 14.90
CA SER A 140 -11.30 -8.64 16.03
C SER A 140 -9.94 -8.29 16.62
N GLY A 141 -9.89 -7.20 17.39
CA GLY A 141 -8.63 -6.63 17.86
C GLY A 141 -7.82 -5.94 16.77
N THR A 142 -6.58 -5.63 17.11
CA THR A 142 -5.70 -4.78 16.28
C THR A 142 -4.74 -5.58 15.42
N ARG A 143 -4.46 -6.83 15.77
CA ARG A 143 -3.55 -7.69 14.99
C ARG A 143 -4.10 -7.95 13.59
N LYS A 144 -3.27 -7.71 12.58
CA LYS A 144 -3.60 -8.00 11.17
C LYS A 144 -2.37 -8.44 10.39
N THR A 145 -2.62 -9.31 9.40
CA THR A 145 -1.67 -9.61 8.34
C THR A 145 -2.29 -9.14 7.04
N ILE A 146 -1.66 -8.16 6.41
CA ILE A 146 -2.15 -7.54 5.19
C ILE A 146 -1.13 -7.73 4.06
N LYS A 147 -1.61 -7.67 2.82
CA LYS A 147 -0.79 -7.67 1.60
C LYS A 147 -1.26 -6.54 0.69
N LEU A 148 -0.33 -5.63 0.36
CA LEU A 148 -0.52 -4.61 -0.65
C LEU A 148 -0.02 -5.19 -1.98
N LEU A 149 -0.80 -5.05 -3.04
CA LEU A 149 -0.40 -5.34 -4.42
C LEU A 149 -0.77 -4.14 -5.29
N VAL A 150 0.16 -3.59 -6.04
CA VAL A 150 -0.11 -2.49 -6.97
C VAL A 150 0.98 -2.41 -8.03
N ASP A 151 0.60 -2.27 -9.30
CA ASP A 151 1.53 -2.05 -10.41
C ASP A 151 2.69 -3.06 -10.48
N GLY A 152 2.43 -4.32 -10.13
CA GLY A 152 3.43 -5.38 -10.13
C GLY A 152 4.40 -5.34 -8.95
N TYR A 153 4.15 -4.52 -7.92
CA TYR A 153 4.84 -4.57 -6.63
C TYR A 153 3.93 -5.16 -5.56
N PHE A 154 4.50 -5.98 -4.69
CA PHE A 154 3.79 -6.50 -3.54
C PHE A 154 4.57 -6.27 -2.26
N GLN A 155 3.83 -6.20 -1.15
CA GLN A 155 4.38 -6.31 0.17
C GLN A 155 3.35 -6.96 1.08
N TRP A 156 3.76 -7.96 1.85
CA TRP A 156 2.96 -8.46 2.97
C TRP A 156 3.58 -8.03 4.30
N MET A 157 2.77 -7.82 5.33
CA MET A 157 3.23 -7.45 6.66
C MET A 157 2.32 -8.04 7.73
N ALA A 158 2.92 -8.48 8.83
CA ALA A 158 2.23 -8.95 10.03
C ALA A 158 2.46 -7.95 11.17
N ILE A 159 1.40 -7.29 11.62
CA ILE A 159 1.44 -6.16 12.55
C ILE A 159 0.39 -6.29 13.65
N ASP A 160 0.62 -5.59 14.75
CA ASP A 160 -0.38 -5.32 15.77
C ASP A 160 -0.24 -3.85 16.21
N PRO A 161 -1.02 -2.92 15.62
CA PRO A 161 -0.94 -1.50 15.95
C PRO A 161 -1.30 -1.19 17.40
N GLY A 162 -2.24 -1.94 17.99
CA GLY A 162 -2.69 -1.76 19.38
C GLY A 162 -1.60 -2.17 20.37
N ALA A 163 -0.92 -3.29 20.12
CA ALA A 163 0.22 -3.71 20.91
C ALA A 163 1.54 -3.03 20.48
N LYS A 164 1.52 -2.20 19.43
CA LYS A 164 2.70 -1.57 18.81
C LYS A 164 3.78 -2.57 18.41
N THR A 165 3.39 -3.74 17.92
CA THR A 165 4.34 -4.79 17.52
C THR A 165 4.38 -4.99 16.00
N PHE A 166 5.58 -5.32 15.53
CA PHE A 166 5.86 -5.67 14.15
C PHE A 166 6.46 -7.07 14.09
N SER A 167 5.78 -7.97 13.37
CA SER A 167 6.18 -9.38 13.28
C SER A 167 6.96 -9.71 12.02
N GLY A 168 6.99 -8.84 11.02
CA GLY A 168 7.80 -9.03 9.81
C GLY A 168 7.10 -8.62 8.53
N THR A 169 7.89 -8.46 7.48
CA THR A 169 7.43 -8.13 6.13
C THR A 169 8.33 -8.77 5.09
N GLY A 170 7.76 -9.10 3.94
CA GLY A 170 8.48 -9.40 2.71
C GLY A 170 7.80 -8.70 1.54
N GLY A 171 8.57 -8.42 0.50
CA GLY A 171 8.04 -7.72 -0.67
C GLY A 171 9.03 -7.67 -1.82
N GLY A 172 8.53 -7.17 -2.93
CA GLY A 172 9.25 -7.14 -4.19
C GLY A 172 8.28 -7.03 -5.36
N HIS A 173 8.52 -7.80 -6.41
CA HIS A 173 7.68 -7.80 -7.60
C HIS A 173 6.73 -8.99 -7.63
N TYR A 174 5.55 -8.81 -8.20
CA TYR A 174 4.64 -9.91 -8.47
C TYR A 174 4.09 -9.90 -9.89
N THR A 175 3.65 -11.09 -10.31
CA THR A 175 2.78 -11.29 -11.46
C THR A 175 1.58 -12.15 -11.08
N PHE A 176 0.44 -11.88 -11.70
CA PHE A 176 -0.73 -12.74 -11.65
C PHE A 176 -1.26 -12.96 -13.07
N THR A 177 -1.09 -14.17 -13.59
CA THR A 177 -1.47 -14.52 -14.96
C THR A 177 -1.88 -15.99 -15.00
N ASP A 178 -2.99 -16.30 -15.68
CA ASP A 178 -3.51 -17.67 -15.86
C ASP A 178 -3.64 -18.47 -14.55
N GLY A 179 -4.08 -17.79 -13.47
CA GLY A 179 -4.23 -18.41 -12.15
C GLY A 179 -2.92 -18.71 -11.43
N LYS A 180 -1.80 -18.19 -11.91
CA LYS A 180 -0.49 -18.28 -11.25
C LYS A 180 -0.10 -16.95 -10.65
N TYR A 181 0.22 -16.96 -9.36
CA TYR A 181 0.77 -15.82 -8.64
C TYR A 181 2.24 -16.07 -8.36
N SER A 182 3.11 -15.20 -8.87
CA SER A 182 4.57 -15.34 -8.71
C SER A 182 5.12 -14.14 -7.96
N GLU A 183 6.03 -14.36 -7.02
CA GLU A 183 6.70 -13.34 -6.21
C GLU A 183 8.22 -13.40 -6.42
N HIS A 184 8.83 -12.30 -6.85
CA HIS A 184 10.26 -12.08 -6.83
C HIS A 184 10.64 -11.25 -5.61
N ILE A 185 11.42 -11.82 -4.69
CA ILE A 185 11.69 -11.21 -3.37
C ILE A 185 12.81 -10.18 -3.47
N LEU A 186 12.50 -8.91 -3.20
CA LEU A 186 13.50 -7.83 -3.12
C LEU A 186 13.97 -7.56 -1.68
N PHE A 187 13.08 -7.79 -0.71
CA PHE A 187 13.41 -7.63 0.70
C PHE A 187 12.61 -8.61 1.55
N PHE A 188 13.24 -9.07 2.62
CA PHE A 188 12.58 -9.92 3.62
C PHE A 188 13.16 -9.66 5.01
N SER A 189 12.34 -9.19 5.94
CA SER A 189 12.81 -8.68 7.24
C SER A 189 13.25 -9.77 8.21
N ARG A 190 12.85 -11.04 7.96
CA ARG A 190 13.13 -12.17 8.86
C ARG A 190 14.28 -13.05 8.37
N ASP A 191 14.60 -13.03 7.07
CA ASP A 191 15.58 -13.92 6.47
C ASP A 191 16.09 -13.33 5.15
N SER A 192 17.25 -12.67 5.17
CA SER A 192 17.86 -12.07 3.98
C SER A 192 18.33 -13.10 2.94
N SER A 193 18.47 -14.38 3.32
CA SER A 193 18.86 -15.44 2.37
C SER A 193 17.79 -15.72 1.30
N ARG A 194 16.58 -15.18 1.47
CA ARG A 194 15.48 -15.30 0.50
C ARG A 194 15.45 -14.18 -0.54
N ILE A 195 16.29 -13.16 -0.42
CA ILE A 195 16.36 -12.08 -1.41
C ILE A 195 16.83 -12.67 -2.74
N GLY A 196 16.13 -12.32 -3.83
CA GLY A 196 16.33 -12.88 -5.17
C GLY A 196 15.65 -14.23 -5.40
N ALA A 197 14.94 -14.79 -4.41
CA ALA A 197 14.15 -16.00 -4.63
C ALA A 197 12.89 -15.70 -5.48
N GLU A 198 12.52 -16.68 -6.30
CA GLU A 198 11.26 -16.70 -7.04
C GLU A 198 10.32 -17.72 -6.39
N LEU A 199 9.17 -17.26 -5.93
CA LEU A 199 8.13 -18.11 -5.33
C LEU A 199 6.94 -18.17 -6.28
N ASN A 200 6.42 -19.38 -6.49
CA ASN A 200 5.31 -19.62 -7.40
C ASN A 200 4.15 -20.26 -6.65
N PHE A 201 2.97 -19.70 -6.86
CA PHE A 201 1.74 -20.09 -6.19
C PHE A 201 0.60 -20.24 -7.18
N ASP A 202 -0.36 -21.08 -6.83
CA ASP A 202 -1.69 -21.08 -7.41
C ASP A 202 -2.52 -19.95 -6.78
N GLY A 203 -3.27 -19.23 -7.63
CA GLY A 203 -4.13 -18.14 -7.22
C GLY A 203 -5.48 -18.19 -7.94
N ALA A 204 -6.57 -18.03 -7.20
CA ALA A 204 -7.91 -17.93 -7.78
C ALA A 204 -8.77 -16.89 -7.05
N LEU A 205 -9.42 -16.01 -7.79
CA LEU A 205 -10.45 -15.13 -7.26
C LEU A 205 -11.79 -15.88 -7.27
N LYS A 206 -12.40 -16.07 -6.09
CA LYS A 206 -13.70 -16.72 -5.90
C LYS A 206 -14.55 -15.85 -4.98
N ASP A 207 -15.71 -15.41 -5.46
CA ASP A 207 -16.65 -14.57 -4.70
C ASP A 207 -16.01 -13.31 -4.08
N GLY A 208 -15.00 -12.74 -4.76
CA GLY A 208 -14.26 -11.57 -4.30
C GLY A 208 -13.21 -11.85 -3.21
N ALA A 209 -12.97 -13.10 -2.86
CA ALA A 209 -11.85 -13.55 -2.04
C ALA A 209 -10.76 -14.17 -2.92
N TRP A 210 -9.50 -13.93 -2.58
CA TRP A 210 -8.35 -14.52 -3.23
C TRP A 210 -7.91 -15.77 -2.47
N HIS A 211 -7.98 -16.90 -3.16
CA HIS A 211 -7.46 -18.18 -2.71
C HIS A 211 -6.02 -18.31 -3.19
N HIS A 212 -5.09 -18.40 -2.25
CA HIS A 212 -3.64 -18.44 -2.48
C HIS A 212 -3.07 -19.75 -1.92
N SER A 213 -2.41 -20.55 -2.75
CA SER A 213 -1.85 -21.83 -2.31
C SER A 213 -0.56 -22.19 -3.03
N GLY A 214 0.27 -22.99 -2.40
CA GLY A 214 1.56 -23.40 -2.96
C GLY A 214 2.52 -23.77 -1.85
N LEU A 215 3.81 -23.54 -2.06
CA LEU A 215 4.85 -23.73 -1.05
C LEU A 215 5.34 -22.38 -0.54
N SER A 216 5.42 -22.23 0.77
CA SER A 216 6.06 -21.08 1.40
C SER A 216 7.55 -21.02 1.06
N SER A 217 8.22 -19.91 1.39
CA SER A 217 9.68 -19.77 1.24
C SER A 217 10.49 -20.81 2.02
N LYS A 218 9.87 -21.49 3.00
CA LYS A 218 10.48 -22.59 3.76
C LYS A 218 10.21 -23.97 3.16
N GLY A 219 9.39 -24.06 2.11
CA GLY A 219 8.98 -25.31 1.48
C GLY A 219 7.72 -25.93 2.07
N ASP A 220 7.14 -25.34 3.11
CA ASP A 220 5.91 -25.85 3.72
C ASP A 220 4.68 -25.52 2.85
N PRO A 221 3.73 -26.45 2.65
CA PRO A 221 2.51 -26.19 1.91
C PRO A 221 1.64 -25.15 2.61
N ILE A 222 1.12 -24.21 1.85
CA ILE A 222 0.19 -23.18 2.31
C ILE A 222 -1.11 -23.22 1.52
N TYR A 223 -2.18 -22.86 2.20
CA TYR A 223 -3.44 -22.48 1.58
C TYR A 223 -4.05 -21.39 2.45
N GLU A 224 -4.24 -20.22 1.86
CA GLU A 224 -4.65 -19.00 2.51
C GLU A 224 -5.80 -18.38 1.73
N ILE A 225 -6.72 -17.74 2.45
CA ILE A 225 -7.82 -16.97 1.88
C ILE A 225 -7.60 -15.53 2.30
N TRP A 226 -7.63 -14.65 1.31
CA TRP A 226 -7.42 -13.22 1.44
C TRP A 226 -8.68 -12.48 1.01
N SER A 227 -9.15 -11.54 1.81
CA SER A 227 -10.28 -10.67 1.49
C SER A 227 -9.81 -9.23 1.37
N ARG A 228 -10.52 -8.40 0.61
CA ARG A 228 -10.28 -6.95 0.58
C ARG A 228 -10.41 -6.38 2.00
N ASP A 229 -9.43 -5.60 2.46
CA ASP A 229 -9.42 -5.04 3.84
C ASP A 229 -10.47 -3.94 4.03
N ASN A 230 -10.83 -3.23 2.95
CA ASN A 230 -11.70 -2.05 2.99
C ASN A 230 -13.17 -2.30 2.62
N LYS A 231 -13.70 -3.51 2.87
CA LYS A 231 -15.15 -3.75 2.72
C LYS A 231 -15.91 -3.39 3.99
#